data_AF-A0A3M1GJF7-F1
#
_entry.id   AF-A0A3M1GJF7-F1
#
_cell.length_a   1.000
_cell.length_b   1.000
_cell.length_c   1.000
_cell.angle_alpha   90.00
_cell.angle_beta   90.00
_cell.angle_gamma   90.00
#
_symmetry.space_group_name_H-M   'P 1'
#
loop_
_entity.id
_entity.type
_entity.pdbx_description
1 polymer ?
#
loop_
_entity_poly.entity_id
_entity_poly.type
_entity_poly.pdbx_seq_one_letter_code
_entity_poly.pdbx_strand_id
1 'polypeptide(L)'
;MTPDEFTGPTELRSASEPEAFIRVKAEQVTSLLNLAAELGLVTAEVVHHPDLAGLELENFRLAAHRLELLVREVQNLASELRLVSLGTVFRRIQRLVRDLSRQTGKPVTLEISGEETQIDKAIVDQLNDPLVHLVRNAVDHGLEPPDERRAAGKPETGLITLSARQEGGEILISLSDDGRGLNRQAILQRARELGFASPTEEPDDEIVWRYIFRPGFSTARQATDLSGRGVGMDVVQAVIQSLRGRISIQSRAGQGTTFTLHLPLTLAFVDSMIVRRQKWLYAIPIEAVQTVLKPELAQVAVVVEAGSELVRLQDALVPVCRLENFYAAEADPTPLTEQILVVVSTSGGALGLPVDEIIGQEQVTLQPLRGHLENIRGGVGCAVLSSGKVAVALDCELLNRELMRLNGRQR
;
A
#
# COMPACT_ATOMS: atom_id res chain seq x y z
N MET A 1 20.70 50.79 -42.50
CA MET A 1 19.69 51.79 -42.10
C MET A 1 18.36 51.31 -42.66
N THR A 2 17.80 50.26 -42.04
CA THR A 2 16.81 50.29 -40.93
C THR A 2 15.39 50.54 -41.44
N PRO A 3 14.57 49.49 -41.56
CA PRO A 3 13.12 49.58 -41.45
C PRO A 3 12.72 49.46 -39.97
N ASP A 4 12.04 50.48 -39.46
CA ASP A 4 11.47 50.52 -38.11
C ASP A 4 10.10 49.82 -38.04
N GLU A 5 9.97 49.05 -36.96
CA GLU A 5 8.79 48.87 -36.11
C GLU A 5 7.52 48.20 -36.67
N PHE A 6 7.59 46.86 -36.73
CA PHE A 6 6.42 46.02 -36.46
C PHE A 6 6.25 45.88 -34.94
N THR A 7 5.18 46.47 -34.41
CA THR A 7 4.71 46.27 -33.04
C THR A 7 4.01 44.91 -32.93
N GLY A 8 4.68 43.94 -32.33
CA GLY A 8 4.06 42.68 -31.88
C GLY A 8 3.30 42.88 -30.57
N PRO A 9 2.21 42.13 -30.32
CA PRO A 9 1.43 42.26 -29.09
C PRO A 9 2.27 41.82 -27.89
N THR A 10 2.42 42.74 -26.94
CA THR A 10 3.01 42.52 -25.61
C THR A 10 2.31 41.35 -24.93
N GLU A 11 3.02 40.22 -24.78
CA GLU A 11 2.59 39.13 -23.92
C GLU A 11 2.40 39.66 -22.50
N LEU A 12 1.14 39.71 -22.07
CA LEU A 12 0.76 39.89 -20.67
C LEU A 12 1.29 38.67 -19.91
N ARG A 13 2.50 38.81 -19.34
CA ARG A 13 2.94 37.96 -18.24
C ARG A 13 1.93 38.13 -17.11
N SER A 14 1.06 37.15 -16.90
CA SER A 14 0.23 37.06 -15.71
C SER A 14 1.16 37.07 -14.50
N ALA A 15 1.11 38.14 -13.72
CA ALA A 15 1.70 38.16 -12.41
C ALA A 15 1.05 37.03 -11.60
N SER A 16 1.82 36.01 -11.24
CA SER A 16 1.39 34.99 -10.29
C SER A 16 1.01 35.70 -8.99
N GLU A 17 -0.29 35.72 -8.66
CA GLU A 17 -0.73 36.17 -7.35
C GLU A 17 0.05 35.37 -6.29
N PRO A 18 0.59 36.04 -5.25
CA PRO A 18 1.32 35.32 -4.20
C PRO A 18 0.36 34.32 -3.57
N GLU A 19 0.72 33.02 -3.59
CA GLU A 19 -0.05 31.96 -2.93
C GLU A 19 -0.30 32.36 -1.46
N ALA A 20 -1.54 32.74 -1.17
CA ALA A 20 -1.94 33.16 0.16
C ALA A 20 -2.12 31.92 1.03
N PHE A 21 -1.08 31.54 1.77
CA PHE A 21 -1.16 30.42 2.71
C PHE A 21 -2.03 30.78 3.91
N ILE A 22 -3.11 30.02 4.10
CA ILE A 22 -3.98 30.10 5.28
C ILE A 22 -3.58 29.02 6.27
N ARG A 23 -3.19 29.43 7.48
CA ARG A 23 -2.86 28.49 8.56
C ARG A 23 -4.14 28.04 9.27
N VAL A 24 -4.53 26.79 9.05
CA VAL A 24 -5.73 26.17 9.65
C VAL A 24 -5.31 25.19 10.75
N LYS A 25 -6.11 25.06 11.81
CA LYS A 25 -5.86 24.03 12.84
C LYS A 25 -6.18 22.65 12.27
N ALA A 26 -5.36 21.64 12.58
CA ALA A 26 -5.57 20.27 12.11
C ALA A 26 -6.96 19.71 12.50
N GLU A 27 -7.48 20.11 13.66
CA GLU A 27 -8.83 19.77 14.12
C GLU A 27 -9.93 20.28 13.18
N GLN A 28 -9.78 21.48 12.60
CA GLN A 28 -10.77 22.05 11.68
C GLN A 28 -10.80 21.29 10.35
N VAL A 29 -9.63 20.91 9.82
CA VAL A 29 -9.54 20.05 8.61
C VAL A 29 -10.17 18.69 8.89
N THR A 30 -9.93 18.13 10.08
CA THR A 30 -10.55 16.86 10.51
C THR A 30 -12.07 16.98 10.60
N SER A 31 -12.60 18.07 11.17
CA SER A 31 -14.04 18.30 11.22
C SER A 31 -14.66 18.47 9.83
N LEU A 32 -13.98 19.15 8.90
CA LEU A 32 -14.43 19.28 7.52
C LEU A 32 -14.52 17.92 6.82
N LEU A 33 -13.52 17.06 7.02
CA LEU A 33 -13.54 15.69 6.48
C LEU A 33 -14.71 14.88 7.05
N ASN A 34 -14.97 14.99 8.35
CA ASN A 34 -16.11 14.31 8.98
C ASN A 34 -17.44 14.79 8.39
N LEU A 35 -17.59 16.11 8.20
CA LEU A 35 -18.78 16.68 7.56
C LEU A 35 -18.92 16.25 6.10
N ALA A 36 -17.83 16.17 5.35
CA ALA A 36 -17.86 15.68 3.97
C ALA A 36 -18.22 14.19 3.88
N ALA A 37 -17.76 13.38 4.84
CA ALA A 37 -18.14 11.98 4.96
C ALA A 37 -19.63 11.83 5.35
N GLU A 38 -20.10 12.62 6.32
CA GLU A 38 -21.51 12.65 6.73
C GLU A 38 -22.43 13.16 5.62
N LEU A 39 -22.00 14.14 4.82
CA LEU A 39 -22.72 14.60 3.65
C LEU A 39 -22.86 13.50 2.60
N GLY A 40 -21.80 12.70 2.39
CA GLY A 40 -21.86 11.51 1.53
C GLY A 40 -22.84 10.47 2.02
N LEU A 41 -22.83 10.20 3.31
CA LEU A 41 -23.80 9.32 3.99
C LEU A 41 -25.24 9.77 3.77
N VAL A 42 -25.56 11.02 4.11
CA VAL A 42 -26.93 11.57 3.99
C VAL A 42 -27.37 11.63 2.52
N THR A 43 -26.46 12.00 1.62
CA THR A 43 -26.76 12.03 0.18
C THR A 43 -27.22 10.67 -0.30
N ALA A 44 -26.49 9.62 0.06
CA ALA A 44 -26.79 8.31 -0.46
C ALA A 44 -27.89 7.57 0.33
N GLU A 45 -28.20 7.99 1.57
CA GLU A 45 -29.50 7.71 2.22
C GLU A 45 -30.67 8.25 1.39
N VAL A 46 -30.57 9.48 0.88
CA VAL A 46 -31.61 10.09 0.03
C VAL A 46 -31.72 9.39 -1.32
N VAL A 47 -30.59 9.07 -1.97
CA VAL A 47 -30.58 8.44 -3.30
C VAL A 47 -31.08 6.99 -3.24
N HIS A 48 -30.75 6.25 -2.18
CA HIS A 48 -31.14 4.86 -1.99
C HIS A 48 -32.34 4.68 -1.06
N HIS A 49 -33.12 5.73 -0.81
CA HIS A 49 -34.25 5.68 0.10
C HIS A 49 -35.29 4.64 -0.37
N PRO A 50 -35.81 3.77 0.52
CA PRO A 50 -36.78 2.73 0.17
C PRO A 50 -38.04 3.24 -0.53
N ASP A 51 -38.49 4.46 -0.20
CA ASP A 51 -39.66 5.08 -0.84
C ASP A 51 -39.46 5.34 -2.34
N LEU A 52 -38.21 5.34 -2.82
CA LEU A 52 -37.89 5.46 -4.25
C LEU A 52 -37.87 4.10 -4.96
N ALA A 53 -37.94 2.99 -4.22
CA ALA A 53 -37.85 1.65 -4.79
C ALA A 53 -39.06 1.38 -5.72
N GLY A 54 -38.77 0.97 -6.95
CA GLY A 54 -39.79 0.65 -7.96
C GLY A 54 -40.36 1.88 -8.71
N LEU A 55 -39.89 3.10 -8.42
CA LEU A 55 -40.27 4.30 -9.16
C LEU A 55 -39.30 4.54 -10.33
N GLU A 56 -39.84 4.82 -11.52
CA GLU A 56 -39.03 5.27 -12.67
C GLU A 56 -38.94 6.80 -12.70
N LEU A 57 -37.91 7.34 -12.04
CA LEU A 57 -37.69 8.78 -11.92
C LEU A 57 -36.40 9.21 -12.62
N GLU A 58 -36.41 9.29 -13.96
CA GLU A 58 -35.21 9.59 -14.76
C GLU A 58 -34.56 10.94 -14.38
N ASN A 59 -35.37 12.00 -14.24
CA ASN A 59 -34.88 13.32 -13.81
C ASN A 59 -34.27 13.30 -12.41
N PHE A 60 -34.84 12.51 -11.50
CA PHE A 60 -34.28 12.33 -10.16
C PHE A 60 -32.93 11.62 -10.24
N ARG A 61 -32.82 10.53 -11.01
CA ARG A 61 -31.56 9.79 -11.19
C ARG A 61 -30.45 10.66 -11.76
N LEU A 62 -30.76 11.51 -12.74
CA LEU A 62 -29.80 12.47 -13.29
C LEU A 62 -29.36 13.50 -12.24
N ALA A 63 -30.29 14.04 -11.45
CA ALA A 63 -29.98 14.99 -10.37
C ALA A 63 -29.18 14.35 -9.22
N ALA A 64 -29.56 13.14 -8.82
CA ALA A 64 -28.89 12.33 -7.81
C ALA A 64 -27.44 12.03 -8.22
N HIS A 65 -27.22 11.59 -9.46
CA HIS A 65 -25.87 11.33 -9.96
C HIS A 65 -25.01 12.62 -9.96
N ARG A 66 -25.59 13.76 -10.34
CA ARG A 66 -24.88 15.05 -10.25
C ARG A 66 -24.54 15.43 -8.81
N LEU A 67 -25.43 15.16 -7.85
CA LEU A 67 -25.19 15.40 -6.43
C LEU A 67 -24.05 14.52 -5.92
N GLU A 68 -24.03 13.23 -6.24
CA GLU A 68 -22.95 12.30 -5.90
C GLU A 68 -21.59 12.78 -6.43
N LEU A 69 -21.54 13.25 -7.68
CA LEU A 69 -20.32 13.81 -8.27
C LEU A 69 -19.82 15.05 -7.51
N LEU A 70 -20.71 15.97 -7.14
CA LEU A 70 -20.35 17.16 -6.36
C LEU A 70 -19.88 16.81 -4.95
N VAL A 71 -20.54 15.86 -4.29
CA VAL A 71 -20.12 15.38 -2.97
C VAL A 71 -18.73 14.76 -3.04
N ARG A 72 -18.45 13.96 -4.09
CA ARG A 72 -17.13 13.39 -4.33
C ARG A 72 -16.07 14.47 -4.54
N GLU A 73 -16.40 15.53 -5.27
CA GLU A 73 -15.52 16.68 -5.47
C GLU A 73 -15.20 17.39 -4.15
N VAL A 74 -16.21 17.62 -3.30
CA VAL A 74 -16.01 18.20 -1.95
C VAL A 74 -15.13 17.31 -1.08
N GLN A 75 -15.34 15.99 -1.12
CA GLN A 75 -14.53 15.01 -0.37
C GLN A 75 -13.07 14.98 -0.82
N ASN A 76 -12.83 15.08 -2.13
CA ASN A 76 -11.48 15.17 -2.70
C ASN A 76 -10.78 16.45 -2.25
N LEU A 77 -11.43 17.60 -2.40
CA LEU A 77 -10.90 18.90 -1.95
C LEU A 77 -10.61 18.91 -0.44
N ALA A 78 -11.50 18.35 0.38
CA ALA A 78 -11.28 18.24 1.81
C ALA A 78 -10.07 17.35 2.16
N SER A 79 -9.81 16.31 1.35
CA SER A 79 -8.64 15.44 1.52
C SER A 79 -7.34 16.12 1.12
N GLU A 80 -7.36 16.94 0.07
CA GLU A 80 -6.20 17.73 -0.37
C GLU A 80 -5.72 18.71 0.71
N LEU A 81 -6.63 19.24 1.54
CA LEU A 81 -6.26 20.12 2.66
C LEU A 81 -5.43 19.43 3.75
N ARG A 82 -5.37 18.08 3.77
CA ARG A 82 -4.53 17.31 4.71
C ARG A 82 -3.10 17.13 4.19
N LEU A 83 -2.86 17.37 2.90
CA LEU A 83 -1.58 17.08 2.30
C LEU A 83 -0.48 17.98 2.89
N VAL A 84 0.68 17.39 3.11
CA VAL A 84 1.87 18.07 3.61
C VAL A 84 3.08 17.70 2.75
N SER A 85 4.04 18.61 2.67
CA SER A 85 5.27 18.39 1.90
C SER A 85 6.19 17.35 2.57
N LEU A 86 6.74 16.45 1.74
CA LEU A 86 7.76 15.47 2.12
C LEU A 86 9.07 16.10 2.62
N GLY A 87 9.33 17.38 2.32
CA GLY A 87 10.53 18.10 2.72
C GLY A 87 10.78 18.09 4.23
N THR A 88 9.74 17.95 5.06
CA THR A 88 9.89 17.80 6.51
C THR A 88 10.65 16.52 6.90
N VAL A 89 10.38 15.41 6.22
CA VAL A 89 11.04 14.12 6.42
C VAL A 89 12.41 14.14 5.75
N PHE A 90 12.53 14.67 4.53
CA PHE A 90 13.79 14.72 3.79
C PHE A 90 14.86 15.54 4.53
N ARG A 91 14.48 16.65 5.19
CA ARG A 91 15.39 17.41 6.06
C ARG A 91 15.90 16.61 7.26
N ARG A 92 15.12 15.68 7.80
CA ARG A 92 15.58 14.79 8.88
C ARG A 92 16.58 13.77 8.34
N ILE A 93 16.30 13.18 7.18
CA ILE A 93 17.21 12.27 6.49
C ILE A 93 18.54 12.94 6.17
N GLN A 94 18.55 14.21 5.72
CA GLN A 94 19.79 14.97 5.52
C GLN A 94 20.68 15.02 6.75
N ARG A 95 20.10 15.25 7.93
CA ARG A 95 20.86 15.27 9.18
C ARG A 95 21.39 13.87 9.52
N LEU A 96 20.54 12.85 9.36
CA LEU A 96 20.92 11.47 9.61
C LEU A 96 22.10 11.02 8.73
N VAL A 97 22.09 11.31 7.43
CA VAL A 97 23.19 10.93 6.52
C VAL A 97 24.50 11.58 6.95
N ARG A 98 24.48 12.84 7.37
CA ARG A 98 25.68 13.54 7.89
C ARG A 98 26.20 12.89 9.17
N ASP A 99 25.32 12.48 10.07
CA ASP A 99 25.70 11.82 11.31
C ASP A 99 26.26 10.41 11.05
N LEU A 100 25.62 9.63 10.18
CA LEU A 100 26.08 8.29 9.79
C LEU A 100 27.42 8.33 9.03
N SER A 101 27.63 9.31 8.16
CA SER A 101 28.90 9.52 7.46
C SER A 101 30.06 9.73 8.45
N ARG A 102 29.84 10.51 9.51
CA ARG A 102 30.83 10.72 10.59
C ARG A 102 31.06 9.46 11.43
N GLN A 103 29.99 8.74 11.77
CA GLN A 103 30.08 7.53 12.59
C GLN A 103 30.77 6.36 11.87
N THR A 104 30.48 6.18 10.57
CA THR A 104 31.02 5.07 9.77
C THR A 104 32.35 5.38 9.10
N GLY A 105 32.77 6.65 9.07
CA GLY A 105 33.97 7.11 8.37
C GLY A 105 33.85 7.07 6.85
N LYS A 106 32.64 6.85 6.30
CA LYS A 106 32.38 6.84 4.86
C LYS A 106 31.92 8.25 4.43
N PRO A 107 32.62 8.96 3.54
CA PRO A 107 32.16 10.24 3.02
C PRO A 107 30.94 10.02 2.11
N VAL A 108 29.83 10.71 2.40
CA VAL A 108 28.56 10.57 1.65
C VAL A 108 27.98 11.93 1.29
N THR A 109 27.56 12.08 0.04
CA THR A 109 26.73 13.18 -0.46
C THR A 109 25.29 12.72 -0.59
N LEU A 110 24.33 13.52 -0.13
CA LEU A 110 22.90 13.29 -0.31
C LEU A 110 22.33 14.31 -1.29
N GLU A 111 21.79 13.82 -2.40
CA GLU A 111 21.00 14.59 -3.36
C GLU A 111 19.51 14.40 -3.10
N ILE A 112 18.76 15.49 -3.13
CA ILE A 112 17.32 15.47 -2.90
C ILE A 112 16.60 16.16 -4.03
N SER A 113 15.53 15.54 -4.52
CA SER A 113 14.61 16.13 -5.49
C SER A 113 13.16 15.83 -5.14
N GLY A 114 12.25 16.74 -5.50
CA GLY A 114 10.82 16.57 -5.26
C GLY A 114 10.40 16.71 -3.80
N GLU A 115 11.12 17.49 -2.99
CA GLU A 115 10.78 17.72 -1.58
C GLU A 115 9.44 18.47 -1.39
N GLU A 116 9.02 19.20 -2.43
CA GLU A 116 7.74 19.89 -2.55
C GLU A 116 6.54 18.94 -2.74
N THR A 117 6.79 17.68 -3.12
CA THR A 117 5.75 16.67 -3.31
C THR A 117 4.89 16.56 -2.07
N GLN A 118 3.57 16.66 -2.27
CA GLN A 118 2.58 16.67 -1.20
C GLN A 118 1.95 15.28 -1.05
N ILE A 119 1.77 14.84 0.19
CA ILE A 119 1.16 13.55 0.53
C ILE A 119 0.41 13.64 1.86
N ASP A 120 -0.55 12.74 2.11
CA ASP A 120 -1.32 12.73 3.37
C ASP A 120 -0.38 12.70 4.60
N LYS A 121 -0.65 13.59 5.55
CA LYS A 121 0.11 13.72 6.80
C LYS A 121 0.27 12.39 7.55
N ALA A 122 -0.76 11.55 7.60
CA ALA A 122 -0.72 10.26 8.28
C ALA A 122 0.24 9.27 7.60
N ILE A 123 0.43 9.40 6.28
CA ILE A 123 1.46 8.66 5.55
C ILE A 123 2.84 9.21 5.93
N VAL A 124 3.04 10.54 5.89
CA VAL A 124 4.32 11.18 6.26
C VAL A 124 4.79 10.79 7.65
N ASP A 125 3.89 10.79 8.63
CA ASP A 125 4.20 10.48 10.02
C ASP A 125 4.69 9.02 10.20
N GLN A 126 4.22 8.09 9.35
CA GLN A 126 4.62 6.68 9.36
C GLN A 126 5.82 6.35 8.46
N LEU A 127 6.14 7.20 7.47
CA LEU A 127 7.25 6.98 6.54
C LEU A 127 8.64 7.23 7.15
N ASN A 128 8.72 7.98 8.24
CA ASN A 128 10.00 8.39 8.81
C ASN A 128 10.90 7.18 9.14
N ASP A 129 10.36 6.19 9.84
CA ASP A 129 11.15 5.03 10.29
C ASP A 129 11.59 4.11 9.13
N PRO A 130 10.71 3.77 8.16
CA PRO A 130 11.12 3.10 6.91
C PRO A 130 12.26 3.80 6.17
N LEU A 131 12.16 5.11 5.93
CA LEU A 131 13.19 5.85 5.19
C LEU A 131 14.52 5.91 5.96
N VAL A 132 14.47 6.11 7.28
CA VAL A 132 15.66 6.04 8.15
C VAL A 132 16.35 4.68 8.01
N HIS A 133 15.58 3.59 8.00
CA HIS A 133 16.14 2.24 7.86
C HIS A 133 16.80 2.02 6.50
N LEU A 134 16.12 2.39 5.40
CA LEU A 134 16.67 2.26 4.04
C LEU A 134 17.96 3.07 3.87
N VAL A 135 17.99 4.30 4.40
CA VAL A 135 19.19 5.17 4.37
C VAL A 135 20.33 4.56 5.18
N ARG A 136 20.05 3.99 6.35
CA ARG A 136 21.05 3.30 7.14
C ARG A 136 21.63 2.10 6.39
N ASN A 137 20.79 1.29 5.75
CA ASN A 137 21.25 0.16 4.94
C ASN A 137 22.15 0.61 3.78
N ALA A 138 21.78 1.71 3.11
CA ALA A 138 22.61 2.30 2.07
C ALA A 138 23.99 2.72 2.60
N VAL A 139 24.08 3.40 3.75
CA VAL A 139 25.37 3.85 4.30
C VAL A 139 26.18 2.69 4.90
N ASP A 140 25.57 1.81 5.69
CA ASP A 140 26.26 0.77 6.44
C ASP A 140 26.70 -0.39 5.52
N HIS A 141 25.82 -0.83 4.62
CA HIS A 141 26.01 -2.02 3.81
C HIS A 141 26.13 -1.74 2.30
N GLY A 142 25.43 -0.74 1.78
CA GLY A 142 25.47 -0.38 0.35
C GLY A 142 26.80 0.23 -0.06
N LEU A 143 27.15 1.36 0.54
CA LEU A 143 28.36 2.13 0.22
C LEU A 143 29.62 1.45 0.75
N GLU A 144 30.62 1.34 -0.12
CA GLU A 144 31.93 0.80 0.21
C GLU A 144 32.81 1.84 0.91
N PRO A 145 33.80 1.42 1.72
CA PRO A 145 34.82 2.33 2.25
C PRO A 145 35.60 3.04 1.13
N PRO A 146 36.19 4.23 1.40
CA PRO A 146 36.96 5.01 0.42
C PRO A 146 38.01 4.21 -0.37
N ASP A 147 38.72 3.30 0.30
CA ASP A 147 39.77 2.50 -0.32
C ASP A 147 39.21 1.48 -1.33
N GLU A 148 38.10 0.81 -0.96
CA GLU A 148 37.41 -0.12 -1.86
C GLU A 148 36.80 0.62 -3.06
N ARG A 149 36.25 1.82 -2.86
CA ARG A 149 35.70 2.64 -3.95
C ARG A 149 36.78 3.06 -4.95
N ARG A 150 37.95 3.50 -4.47
CA ARG A 150 39.09 3.83 -5.32
C ARG A 150 39.59 2.62 -6.10
N ALA A 151 39.66 1.45 -5.47
CA ALA A 151 40.04 0.21 -6.15
C ALA A 151 39.03 -0.19 -7.25
N ALA A 152 37.74 0.11 -7.06
CA ALA A 152 36.69 -0.12 -8.03
C ALA A 152 36.56 1.00 -9.10
N GLY A 153 37.40 2.04 -9.06
CA GLY A 153 37.34 3.18 -9.99
C GLY A 153 36.18 4.14 -9.76
N LYS A 154 35.58 4.11 -8.56
CA LYS A 154 34.43 4.94 -8.18
C LYS A 154 34.89 6.20 -7.42
N PRO A 155 34.10 7.28 -7.41
CA PRO A 155 34.39 8.46 -6.60
C PRO A 155 34.55 8.11 -5.12
N GLU A 156 35.49 8.76 -4.43
CA GLU A 156 35.75 8.50 -3.00
C GLU A 156 34.50 8.74 -2.14
N THR A 157 33.77 9.82 -2.43
CA THR A 157 32.49 10.14 -1.81
C THR A 157 31.37 9.33 -2.44
N GLY A 158 30.63 8.58 -1.63
CA GLY A 158 29.42 7.88 -2.06
C GLY A 158 28.26 8.84 -2.32
N LEU A 159 27.37 8.47 -3.23
CA LEU A 159 26.18 9.23 -3.56
C LEU A 159 24.93 8.47 -3.11
N ILE A 160 24.08 9.16 -2.36
CA ILE A 160 22.70 8.74 -2.10
C ILE A 160 21.78 9.77 -2.72
N THR A 161 20.80 9.31 -3.50
CA THR A 161 19.76 10.15 -4.09
C THR A 161 18.42 9.77 -3.46
N LEU A 162 17.73 10.76 -2.89
CA LEU A 162 16.37 10.62 -2.38
C LEU A 162 15.45 11.50 -3.22
N SER A 163 14.56 10.88 -3.99
CA SER A 163 13.63 11.59 -4.87
C SER A 163 12.20 11.25 -4.53
N ALA A 164 11.30 12.21 -4.72
CA ALA A 164 9.87 11.97 -4.72
C ALA A 164 9.24 12.58 -5.98
N ARG A 165 8.24 11.90 -6.53
CA ARG A 165 7.40 12.44 -7.60
C ARG A 165 6.00 11.86 -7.52
N GLN A 166 5.04 12.60 -8.02
CA GLN A 166 3.69 12.09 -8.25
C GLN A 166 3.61 11.51 -9.66
N GLU A 167 3.09 10.29 -9.78
CA GLU A 167 2.84 9.61 -11.05
C GLU A 167 1.40 9.08 -11.03
N GLY A 168 0.50 9.81 -11.69
CA GLY A 168 -0.94 9.52 -11.61
C GLY A 168 -1.49 9.71 -10.19
N GLY A 169 -2.12 8.67 -9.65
CA GLY A 169 -2.67 8.62 -8.28
C GLY A 169 -1.69 8.13 -7.21
N GLU A 170 -0.45 7.78 -7.60
CA GLU A 170 0.59 7.31 -6.69
C GLU A 170 1.66 8.39 -6.46
N ILE A 171 2.25 8.38 -5.26
CA ILE A 171 3.51 9.03 -4.94
C ILE A 171 4.61 7.97 -4.98
N LEU A 172 5.61 8.20 -5.82
CA LEU A 172 6.81 7.39 -5.91
C LEU A 172 7.91 8.07 -5.11
N ILE A 173 8.41 7.39 -4.08
CA ILE A 173 9.57 7.84 -3.29
C ILE A 173 10.70 6.86 -3.55
N SER A 174 11.77 7.32 -4.17
CA SER A 174 12.94 6.49 -4.49
C SER A 174 14.15 6.86 -3.65
N LEU A 175 14.80 5.85 -3.09
CA LEU A 175 16.11 5.95 -2.45
C LEU A 175 17.10 5.13 -3.27
N SER A 176 18.08 5.80 -3.86
CA SER A 176 19.15 5.18 -4.64
C SER A 176 20.50 5.41 -3.98
N ASP A 177 21.36 4.40 -3.99
CA ASP A 177 22.79 4.54 -3.70
C ASP A 177 23.63 4.14 -4.91
N ASP A 178 24.86 4.63 -4.98
CA ASP A 178 25.86 4.24 -5.98
C ASP A 178 26.85 3.21 -5.43
N GLY A 179 26.43 2.37 -4.48
CA GLY A 179 27.27 1.43 -3.74
C GLY A 179 27.57 0.13 -4.49
N ARG A 180 27.87 -0.93 -3.73
CA ARG A 180 28.24 -2.24 -4.30
C ARG A 180 27.06 -3.00 -4.92
N GLY A 181 25.84 -2.56 -4.64
CA GLY A 181 24.61 -3.29 -4.97
C GLY A 181 24.39 -4.53 -4.09
N LEU A 182 23.22 -5.15 -4.22
CA LEU A 182 22.86 -6.39 -3.54
C LEU A 182 23.68 -7.58 -4.06
N ASN A 183 24.16 -8.41 -3.13
CA ASN A 183 24.84 -9.66 -3.46
C ASN A 183 23.82 -10.76 -3.76
N ARG A 184 23.54 -10.99 -5.05
CA ARG A 184 22.60 -12.02 -5.53
C ARG A 184 22.88 -13.40 -4.94
N GLN A 185 24.14 -13.84 -4.98
CA GLN A 185 24.52 -15.18 -4.55
C GLN A 185 24.31 -15.36 -3.04
N ALA A 186 24.70 -14.37 -2.23
CA ALA A 186 24.50 -14.42 -0.79
C ALA A 186 23.01 -14.44 -0.41
N ILE A 187 22.19 -13.65 -1.09
CA ILE A 187 20.74 -13.60 -0.85
C ILE A 187 20.08 -14.92 -1.25
N LEU A 188 20.41 -15.45 -2.44
CA LEU A 188 19.84 -16.72 -2.91
C LEU A 188 20.28 -17.90 -2.04
N GLN A 189 21.56 -17.95 -1.64
CA GLN A 189 22.07 -18.96 -0.72
C GLN A 189 21.32 -18.89 0.62
N ARG A 190 21.14 -17.68 1.18
CA ARG A 190 20.42 -17.51 2.44
C ARG A 190 18.94 -17.86 2.30
N ALA A 191 18.32 -17.54 1.18
CA ALA A 191 16.94 -17.91 0.87
C ALA A 191 16.77 -19.44 0.82
N ARG A 192 17.73 -20.16 0.23
CA ARG A 192 17.75 -21.63 0.20
C ARG A 192 17.92 -22.23 1.60
N GLU A 193 18.81 -21.67 2.42
CA GLU A 193 18.98 -22.11 3.82
C GLU A 193 17.72 -21.92 4.67
N LEU A 194 16.96 -20.86 4.41
CA LEU A 194 15.70 -20.55 5.09
C LEU A 194 14.48 -21.26 4.47
N GLY A 195 14.67 -22.01 3.38
CA GLY A 195 13.58 -22.72 2.69
C GLY A 195 12.66 -21.83 1.84
N PHE A 196 13.07 -20.59 1.53
CA PHE A 196 12.31 -19.66 0.68
C PHE A 196 12.52 -19.88 -0.81
N ALA A 197 13.60 -20.55 -1.21
CA ALA A 197 13.92 -20.89 -2.59
C ALA A 197 14.35 -22.36 -2.69
N SER A 198 13.99 -23.04 -3.78
CA SER A 198 14.45 -24.41 -4.01
C SER A 198 15.97 -24.44 -4.29
N PRO A 199 16.68 -25.52 -3.88
CA PRO A 199 18.10 -25.68 -4.19
C PRO A 199 18.41 -25.70 -5.70
N THR A 200 17.45 -26.12 -6.53
CA THR A 200 17.61 -26.28 -7.98
C THR A 200 17.02 -25.15 -8.80
N GLU A 201 16.27 -24.24 -8.18
CA GLU A 201 15.62 -23.12 -8.86
C GLU A 201 16.59 -21.95 -9.00
N GLU A 202 16.58 -21.34 -10.18
CA GLU A 202 17.41 -20.18 -10.54
C GLU A 202 16.47 -18.99 -10.85
N PRO A 203 15.92 -18.34 -9.82
CA PRO A 203 14.91 -17.29 -10.03
C PRO A 203 15.53 -16.01 -10.60
N ASP A 204 14.71 -15.22 -11.29
CA ASP A 204 15.12 -13.90 -11.78
C ASP A 204 15.50 -12.95 -10.64
N ASP A 205 16.34 -11.97 -10.94
CA ASP A 205 16.89 -11.03 -9.96
C ASP A 205 15.79 -10.33 -9.15
N GLU A 206 14.68 -9.95 -9.78
CA GLU A 206 13.55 -9.31 -9.09
C GLU A 206 12.94 -10.21 -7.99
N ILE A 207 12.84 -11.51 -8.24
CA ILE A 207 12.38 -12.49 -7.24
C ILE A 207 13.43 -12.64 -6.15
N VAL A 208 14.72 -12.69 -6.50
CA VAL A 208 15.81 -12.82 -5.54
C VAL A 208 15.80 -11.64 -4.56
N TRP A 209 15.65 -10.41 -5.05
CA TRP A 209 15.62 -9.22 -4.20
C TRP A 209 14.45 -9.23 -3.23
N ARG A 210 13.28 -9.75 -3.64
CA ARG A 210 12.11 -9.85 -2.75
C ARG A 210 12.31 -10.74 -1.54
N TYR A 211 13.28 -11.68 -1.56
CA TYR A 211 13.57 -12.50 -0.39
C TYR A 211 14.02 -11.68 0.82
N ILE A 212 14.63 -10.50 0.61
CA ILE A 212 15.10 -9.66 1.73
C ILE A 212 13.96 -9.15 2.62
N PHE A 213 12.72 -9.11 2.11
CA PHE A 213 11.56 -8.72 2.89
C PHE A 213 10.93 -9.86 3.67
N ARG A 214 11.40 -11.11 3.51
CA ARG A 214 10.83 -12.25 4.23
C ARG A 214 11.17 -12.13 5.73
N PRO A 215 10.23 -12.47 6.63
CA PRO A 215 10.49 -12.46 8.06
C PRO A 215 11.71 -13.32 8.42
N GLY A 216 12.57 -12.81 9.29
CA GLY A 216 13.81 -13.49 9.70
C GLY A 216 14.90 -13.52 8.62
N PHE A 217 14.70 -12.85 7.48
CA PHE A 217 15.74 -12.70 6.48
C PHE A 217 16.74 -11.63 6.93
N SER A 218 17.93 -12.08 7.32
CA SER A 218 19.10 -11.23 7.50
C SER A 218 20.32 -11.97 6.94
N THR A 219 21.17 -11.24 6.23
CA THR A 219 22.46 -11.73 5.73
C THR A 219 23.56 -11.62 6.79
N ALA A 220 23.30 -10.94 7.91
CA ALA A 220 24.25 -10.81 9.00
C ALA A 220 24.30 -12.10 9.84
N ARG A 221 25.50 -12.65 10.05
CA ARG A 221 25.73 -13.85 10.88
C ARG A 221 25.62 -13.59 12.39
N GLN A 222 25.58 -12.33 12.81
CA GLN A 222 25.40 -11.91 14.21
C GLN A 222 24.38 -10.77 14.27
N ALA A 223 23.48 -10.82 15.26
CA ALA A 223 22.67 -9.68 15.63
C ALA A 223 23.61 -8.63 16.25
N THR A 224 23.87 -7.53 15.54
CA THR A 224 24.59 -6.40 16.10
C THR A 224 23.66 -5.64 17.05
N ASP A 225 24.10 -5.48 18.30
CA ASP A 225 23.37 -4.81 19.41
C ASP A 225 23.00 -3.33 19.16
N LEU A 226 23.33 -2.77 17.99
CA LEU A 226 23.01 -1.41 17.58
C LEU A 226 21.65 -1.25 16.88
N SER A 227 20.95 -2.35 16.55
CA SER A 227 19.60 -2.30 15.96
C SER A 227 18.49 -2.49 17.01
N GLY A 228 18.67 -1.93 18.21
CA GLY A 228 17.83 -2.09 19.43
C GLY A 228 16.34 -1.71 19.35
N ARG A 229 15.73 -1.70 18.16
CA ARG A 229 14.28 -1.69 17.93
C ARG A 229 13.77 -2.79 16.98
N GLY A 230 14.62 -3.70 16.52
CA GLY A 230 14.18 -4.85 15.72
C GLY A 230 13.56 -4.47 14.36
N VAL A 231 14.01 -3.38 13.74
CA VAL A 231 13.50 -2.97 12.42
C VAL A 231 14.32 -3.70 11.36
N GLY A 232 13.76 -4.78 10.81
CA GLY A 232 14.25 -5.45 9.61
C GLY A 232 13.57 -4.93 8.34
N MET A 233 14.01 -5.43 7.19
CA MET A 233 13.37 -5.12 5.90
C MET A 233 11.92 -5.65 5.84
N ASP A 234 11.60 -6.71 6.59
CA ASP A 234 10.24 -7.21 6.80
C ASP A 234 9.34 -6.17 7.49
N VAL A 235 9.85 -5.46 8.51
CA VAL A 235 9.13 -4.36 9.17
C VAL A 235 8.91 -3.20 8.20
N VAL A 236 9.91 -2.85 7.39
CA VAL A 236 9.75 -1.83 6.34
C VAL A 236 8.63 -2.23 5.38
N GLN A 237 8.64 -3.47 4.87
CA GLN A 237 7.58 -3.95 3.97
C GLN A 237 6.21 -3.87 4.65
N ALA A 238 6.10 -4.32 5.90
CA ALA A 238 4.84 -4.33 6.64
C ALA A 238 4.27 -2.91 6.84
N VAL A 239 5.13 -1.92 7.17
CA VAL A 239 4.70 -0.52 7.29
C VAL A 239 4.20 0.00 5.94
N ILE A 240 4.95 -0.23 4.85
CA ILE A 240 4.54 0.21 3.51
C ILE A 240 3.22 -0.44 3.08
N GLN A 241 3.03 -1.73 3.35
CA GLN A 241 1.76 -2.43 3.10
C GLN A 241 0.61 -1.89 3.95
N SER A 242 0.85 -1.54 5.22
CA SER A 242 -0.18 -0.93 6.08
C SER A 242 -0.64 0.44 5.58
N LEU A 243 0.24 1.14 4.85
CA LEU A 243 -0.04 2.38 4.13
C LEU A 243 -0.65 2.13 2.75
N ARG A 244 -1.02 0.88 2.44
CA ARG A 244 -1.52 0.43 1.11
C ARG A 244 -0.53 0.70 -0.01
N GLY A 245 0.74 0.79 0.34
CA GLY A 245 1.81 0.95 -0.61
C GLY A 245 2.44 -0.38 -0.98
N ARG A 246 3.34 -0.30 -1.95
CA ARG A 246 4.24 -1.39 -2.32
C ARG A 246 5.67 -0.88 -2.40
N ILE A 247 6.63 -1.76 -2.17
CA ILE A 247 8.05 -1.46 -2.29
C ILE A 247 8.66 -2.34 -3.38
N SER A 248 9.40 -1.73 -4.29
CA SER A 248 10.17 -2.42 -5.34
C SER A 248 11.67 -2.17 -5.16
N ILE A 249 12.48 -3.08 -5.69
CA ILE A 249 13.94 -3.02 -5.60
C ILE A 249 14.53 -3.22 -6.98
N GLN A 250 15.47 -2.36 -7.34
CA GLN A 250 16.35 -2.54 -8.49
C GLN A 250 17.78 -2.49 -8.00
N SER A 251 18.61 -3.45 -8.38
CA SER A 251 20.00 -3.48 -7.94
C SER A 251 20.89 -4.08 -9.01
N ARG A 252 22.08 -3.50 -9.16
CA ARG A 252 23.12 -4.01 -10.06
C ARG A 252 24.46 -4.01 -9.34
N ALA A 253 25.18 -5.14 -9.44
CA ALA A 253 26.48 -5.29 -8.80
C ALA A 253 27.44 -4.18 -9.26
N GLY A 254 28.06 -3.50 -8.30
CA GLY A 254 28.98 -2.37 -8.52
C GLY A 254 28.33 -1.04 -8.89
N GLN A 255 27.02 -1.01 -9.23
CA GLN A 255 26.29 0.19 -9.64
C GLN A 255 25.33 0.71 -8.55
N GLY A 256 25.07 -0.09 -7.51
CA GLY A 256 24.27 0.29 -6.36
C GLY A 256 22.86 -0.32 -6.35
N THR A 257 22.01 0.22 -5.49
CA THR A 257 20.65 -0.25 -5.26
C THR A 257 19.67 0.91 -5.20
N THR A 258 18.49 0.70 -5.78
CA THR A 258 17.36 1.63 -5.74
C THR A 258 16.16 0.93 -5.11
N PHE A 259 15.65 1.49 -4.02
CA PHE A 259 14.35 1.15 -3.44
C PHE A 259 13.32 2.17 -3.90
N THR A 260 12.16 1.72 -4.39
CA THR A 260 11.05 2.62 -4.76
C THR A 260 9.81 2.24 -3.98
N LEU A 261 9.33 3.19 -3.17
CA LEU A 261 8.07 3.13 -2.46
C LEU A 261 6.98 3.70 -3.35
N HIS A 262 5.93 2.94 -3.59
CA HIS A 262 4.71 3.39 -4.24
C HIS A 262 3.65 3.55 -3.16
N LEU A 263 3.11 4.75 -2.99
CA LEU A 263 2.15 5.07 -1.95
C LEU A 263 0.94 5.78 -2.56
N PRO A 264 -0.29 5.54 -2.07
CA PRO A 264 -1.44 6.31 -2.51
C PRO A 264 -1.31 7.77 -2.05
N LEU A 265 -1.92 8.70 -2.80
CA LEU A 265 -1.97 10.11 -2.41
C LEU A 265 -2.70 10.34 -1.08
N THR A 266 -3.76 9.56 -0.83
CA THR A 266 -4.64 9.66 0.36
C THR A 266 -5.02 8.29 0.90
N LEU A 267 -5.22 8.20 2.22
CA LEU A 267 -5.74 7.00 2.90
C LEU A 267 -7.25 7.07 3.18
N ALA A 268 -7.90 8.21 2.92
CA ALA A 268 -9.26 8.46 3.40
C ALA A 268 -10.32 7.62 2.67
N PHE A 269 -10.09 7.35 1.37
CA PHE A 269 -11.04 6.70 0.50
C PHE A 269 -10.42 5.54 -0.23
N VAL A 270 -11.19 4.49 -0.43
CA VAL A 270 -10.71 3.24 -1.00
C VAL A 270 -11.75 2.69 -1.95
N ASP A 271 -11.35 2.49 -3.21
CA ASP A 271 -12.18 1.75 -4.15
C ASP A 271 -12.24 0.29 -3.72
N SER A 272 -13.45 -0.17 -3.38
CA SER A 272 -13.67 -1.49 -2.82
C SER A 272 -14.78 -2.21 -3.59
N MET A 273 -14.58 -3.51 -3.81
CA MET A 273 -15.64 -4.43 -4.19
C MET A 273 -16.47 -4.75 -2.95
N ILE A 274 -17.76 -4.42 -3.01
CA ILE A 274 -18.70 -4.69 -1.94
C ILE A 274 -19.36 -6.03 -2.22
N VAL A 275 -19.20 -6.94 -1.27
CA VAL A 275 -19.72 -8.31 -1.36
C VAL A 275 -20.58 -8.62 -0.15
N ARG A 276 -21.55 -9.51 -0.33
CA ARG A 276 -22.41 -9.97 0.75
C ARG A 276 -22.14 -11.44 1.03
N ARG A 277 -22.05 -11.77 2.31
CA ARG A 277 -22.09 -13.15 2.80
C ARG A 277 -23.08 -13.21 3.96
N GLN A 278 -24.12 -14.01 3.79
CA GLN A 278 -25.32 -14.03 4.61
C GLN A 278 -25.89 -12.61 4.81
N LYS A 279 -26.02 -12.17 6.06
CA LYS A 279 -26.50 -10.84 6.45
C LYS A 279 -25.41 -9.77 6.49
N TRP A 280 -24.15 -10.13 6.23
CA TRP A 280 -23.00 -9.25 6.44
C TRP A 280 -22.45 -8.74 5.11
N LEU A 281 -22.06 -7.46 5.12
CA LEU A 281 -21.38 -6.80 4.01
C LEU A 281 -19.90 -6.72 4.30
N TYR A 282 -19.10 -6.96 3.26
CA TYR A 282 -17.66 -6.89 3.30
C TYR A 282 -17.15 -6.00 2.17
N ALA A 283 -16.13 -5.20 2.46
CA ALA A 283 -15.44 -4.38 1.49
C ALA A 283 -14.06 -4.97 1.25
N ILE A 284 -13.80 -5.39 0.01
CA ILE A 284 -12.51 -5.92 -0.44
C ILE A 284 -11.86 -4.84 -1.29
N PRO A 285 -10.64 -4.37 -0.96
CA PRO A 285 -9.93 -3.42 -1.82
C PRO A 285 -9.85 -3.95 -3.25
N ILE A 286 -10.25 -3.14 -4.24
CA ILE A 286 -10.37 -3.61 -5.62
C ILE A 286 -9.03 -4.08 -6.18
N GLU A 287 -7.93 -3.46 -5.73
CA GLU A 287 -6.55 -3.80 -6.09
C GLU A 287 -6.13 -5.20 -5.63
N ALA A 288 -6.74 -5.71 -4.56
CA ALA A 288 -6.48 -7.07 -4.08
C ALA A 288 -7.24 -8.12 -4.91
N VAL A 289 -8.30 -7.74 -5.62
CA VAL A 289 -9.14 -8.68 -6.39
C VAL A 289 -8.44 -9.09 -7.67
N GLN A 290 -8.07 -10.37 -7.78
CA GLN A 290 -7.45 -10.94 -8.97
C GLN A 290 -8.50 -11.38 -9.99
N THR A 291 -9.54 -12.09 -9.54
CA THR A 291 -10.62 -12.57 -10.42
C THR A 291 -11.85 -12.95 -9.60
N VAL A 292 -12.99 -13.07 -10.28
CA VAL A 292 -14.26 -13.53 -9.71
C VAL A 292 -14.80 -14.65 -10.60
N LEU A 293 -15.18 -15.77 -10.00
CA LEU A 293 -15.76 -16.90 -10.73
C LEU A 293 -16.74 -17.68 -9.87
N LYS A 294 -17.52 -18.55 -10.51
CA LYS A 294 -18.32 -19.57 -9.83
C LYS A 294 -17.62 -20.93 -9.99
N PRO A 295 -17.13 -21.57 -8.91
CA PRO A 295 -16.40 -22.82 -9.02
C PRO A 295 -17.25 -23.96 -9.58
N GLU A 296 -16.68 -24.77 -10.47
CA GLU A 296 -17.29 -26.03 -10.89
C GLU A 296 -16.93 -27.17 -9.93
N LEU A 297 -17.78 -28.20 -9.84
CA LEU A 297 -17.53 -29.35 -8.95
C LEU A 297 -16.17 -30.02 -9.21
N ALA A 298 -15.74 -30.09 -10.47
CA ALA A 298 -14.44 -30.66 -10.85
C ALA A 298 -13.24 -29.82 -10.39
N GLN A 299 -13.44 -28.54 -10.06
CA GLN A 299 -12.40 -27.64 -9.59
C GLN A 299 -12.27 -27.65 -8.06
N VAL A 300 -13.29 -28.09 -7.34
CA VAL A 300 -13.30 -28.12 -5.87
C VAL A 300 -12.66 -29.41 -5.37
N ALA A 301 -11.63 -29.27 -4.54
CA ALA A 301 -10.99 -30.37 -3.83
C ALA A 301 -11.07 -30.11 -2.32
N VAL A 302 -11.58 -31.07 -1.55
CA VAL A 302 -11.63 -30.98 -0.09
C VAL A 302 -10.51 -31.84 0.50
N VAL A 303 -9.62 -31.25 1.29
CA VAL A 303 -8.56 -31.98 1.99
C VAL A 303 -9.10 -32.46 3.33
N VAL A 304 -9.37 -33.77 3.41
CA VAL A 304 -10.09 -34.42 4.52
C VAL A 304 -9.34 -34.32 5.86
N GLU A 305 -8.00 -34.34 5.86
CA GLU A 305 -7.19 -34.32 7.09
C GLU A 305 -7.15 -32.95 7.80
N ALA A 306 -7.43 -31.84 7.10
CA ALA A 306 -7.30 -30.48 7.64
C ALA A 306 -8.57 -29.63 7.48
N GLY A 307 -9.70 -30.24 7.10
CA GLY A 307 -10.97 -29.54 6.84
C GLY A 307 -10.86 -28.37 5.85
N SER A 308 -9.80 -28.35 5.03
CA SER A 308 -9.43 -27.22 4.19
C SER A 308 -9.97 -27.44 2.78
N GLU A 309 -10.77 -26.50 2.30
CA GLU A 309 -11.24 -26.49 0.92
C GLU A 309 -10.21 -25.80 0.02
N LEU A 310 -9.92 -26.43 -1.12
CA LEU A 310 -9.04 -25.90 -2.16
C LEU A 310 -9.83 -25.83 -3.46
N VAL A 311 -9.61 -24.77 -4.24
CA VAL A 311 -10.14 -24.63 -5.60
C VAL A 311 -8.97 -24.62 -6.57
N ARG A 312 -9.01 -25.52 -7.54
CA ARG A 312 -8.05 -25.59 -8.63
C ARG A 312 -8.41 -24.54 -9.68
N LEU A 313 -7.55 -23.53 -9.82
CA LEU A 313 -7.65 -22.49 -10.84
C LEU A 313 -6.44 -22.61 -11.76
N GLN A 314 -6.69 -22.98 -13.02
CA GLN A 314 -5.64 -23.32 -13.98
C GLN A 314 -4.72 -24.41 -13.38
N ASP A 315 -3.43 -24.12 -13.24
CA ASP A 315 -2.43 -25.05 -12.68
C ASP A 315 -2.13 -24.82 -11.19
N ALA A 316 -2.87 -23.91 -10.52
CA ALA A 316 -2.66 -23.55 -9.12
C ALA A 316 -3.80 -24.04 -8.21
N LEU A 317 -3.45 -24.46 -6.99
CA LEU A 317 -4.41 -24.74 -5.91
C LEU A 317 -4.58 -23.50 -5.04
N VAL A 318 -5.79 -22.95 -5.02
CA VAL A 318 -6.13 -21.76 -4.24
C VAL A 318 -6.88 -22.17 -2.98
N PRO A 319 -6.36 -21.86 -1.78
CA PRO A 319 -7.05 -22.13 -0.53
C PRO A 319 -8.30 -21.26 -0.39
N VAL A 320 -9.37 -21.87 0.13
CA VAL A 320 -10.64 -21.20 0.38
C VAL A 320 -10.69 -20.71 1.82
N CYS A 321 -10.97 -19.42 1.97
CA CYS A 321 -11.14 -18.74 3.23
C CYS A 321 -12.62 -18.40 3.45
N ARG A 322 -13.27 -19.20 4.29
CA ARG A 322 -14.64 -18.96 4.74
C ARG A 322 -14.67 -17.88 5.81
N LEU A 323 -15.26 -16.72 5.51
CA LEU A 323 -15.31 -15.57 6.41
C LEU A 323 -16.07 -15.88 7.71
N GLU A 324 -17.01 -16.82 7.68
CA GLU A 324 -17.74 -17.30 8.86
C GLU A 324 -16.82 -17.80 9.99
N ASN A 325 -15.65 -18.34 9.65
CA ASN A 325 -14.65 -18.82 10.61
C ASN A 325 -13.97 -17.67 11.41
N PHE A 326 -14.08 -16.43 10.94
CA PHE A 326 -13.42 -15.27 11.52
C PHE A 326 -14.36 -14.42 12.37
N TYR A 327 -15.62 -14.32 11.96
CA TYR A 327 -16.60 -13.39 12.55
C TYR A 327 -17.66 -14.08 13.43
N ALA A 328 -17.40 -15.32 13.86
CA ALA A 328 -18.32 -16.13 14.69
C ALA A 328 -19.74 -16.21 14.10
N ALA A 329 -19.83 -16.34 12.77
CA ALA A 329 -21.09 -16.55 12.08
C ALA A 329 -21.45 -18.04 12.09
N GLU A 330 -22.75 -18.35 11.96
CA GLU A 330 -23.20 -19.74 11.84
C GLU A 330 -22.58 -20.39 10.60
N ALA A 331 -22.10 -21.62 10.76
CA ALA A 331 -21.54 -22.39 9.67
C ALA A 331 -22.60 -22.55 8.58
N ASP A 332 -22.27 -22.12 7.36
CA ASP A 332 -23.15 -22.26 6.21
C ASP A 332 -22.78 -23.50 5.41
N PRO A 333 -23.66 -24.53 5.38
CA PRO A 333 -23.40 -25.77 4.64
C PRO A 333 -23.49 -25.61 3.12
N THR A 334 -23.79 -24.41 2.60
CA THR A 334 -23.92 -24.16 1.16
C THR A 334 -22.64 -24.60 0.42
N PRO A 335 -22.76 -25.49 -0.59
CA PRO A 335 -21.61 -25.95 -1.38
C PRO A 335 -20.91 -24.79 -2.09
N LEU A 336 -19.57 -24.86 -2.22
CA LEU A 336 -18.80 -23.84 -2.94
C LEU A 336 -19.25 -23.66 -4.39
N THR A 337 -19.75 -24.72 -5.02
CA THR A 337 -20.27 -24.70 -6.40
C THR A 337 -21.52 -23.85 -6.57
N GLU A 338 -22.21 -23.52 -5.48
CA GLU A 338 -23.38 -22.64 -5.50
C GLU A 338 -23.06 -21.19 -5.19
N GLN A 339 -21.86 -20.93 -4.67
CA GLN A 339 -21.38 -19.61 -4.25
C GLN A 339 -20.52 -18.95 -5.33
N ILE A 340 -20.37 -17.63 -5.23
CA ILE A 340 -19.40 -16.87 -6.02
C ILE A 340 -18.08 -16.88 -5.25
N LEU A 341 -16.96 -17.15 -5.94
CA LEU A 341 -15.63 -17.11 -5.37
C LEU A 341 -14.91 -15.85 -5.84
N VAL A 342 -14.59 -14.95 -4.91
CA VAL A 342 -13.72 -13.80 -5.15
C VAL A 342 -12.29 -14.21 -4.82
N VAL A 343 -11.42 -14.22 -5.82
CA VAL A 343 -10.01 -14.58 -5.65
C VAL A 343 -9.21 -13.31 -5.42
N VAL A 344 -8.52 -13.24 -4.29
CA VAL A 344 -7.68 -12.10 -3.92
C VAL A 344 -6.20 -12.50 -3.90
N SER A 345 -5.33 -11.56 -4.25
CA SER A 345 -3.88 -11.74 -4.22
C SER A 345 -3.31 -11.32 -2.87
N THR A 346 -2.43 -12.13 -2.31
CA THR A 346 -1.71 -11.82 -1.06
C THR A 346 -0.23 -12.19 -1.19
N SER A 347 0.61 -11.69 -0.28
CA SER A 347 2.04 -12.00 -0.19
C SER A 347 2.34 -13.49 0.04
N GLY A 348 1.38 -14.22 0.61
CA GLY A 348 1.42 -15.67 0.84
C GLY A 348 0.76 -16.51 -0.27
N GLY A 349 0.34 -15.90 -1.39
CA GLY A 349 -0.36 -16.57 -2.49
C GLY A 349 -1.82 -16.12 -2.64
N ALA A 350 -2.51 -16.63 -3.65
CA ALA A 350 -3.92 -16.34 -3.87
C ALA A 350 -4.80 -16.94 -2.77
N LEU A 351 -5.90 -16.27 -2.46
CA LEU A 351 -6.90 -16.69 -1.48
C LEU A 351 -8.30 -16.59 -2.09
N GLY A 352 -9.10 -17.64 -1.98
CA GLY A 352 -10.49 -17.63 -2.45
C GLY A 352 -11.45 -17.25 -1.33
N LEU A 353 -12.31 -16.27 -1.55
CA LEU A 353 -13.34 -15.80 -0.62
C LEU A 353 -14.73 -16.14 -1.17
N PRO A 354 -15.43 -17.14 -0.61
CA PRO A 354 -16.79 -17.48 -1.00
C PRO A 354 -17.79 -16.41 -0.52
N VAL A 355 -18.64 -15.94 -1.43
CA VAL A 355 -19.65 -14.91 -1.20
C VAL A 355 -20.96 -15.27 -1.89
N ASP A 356 -22.07 -14.70 -1.41
CA ASP A 356 -23.41 -14.98 -1.96
C ASP A 356 -23.69 -14.11 -3.18
N GLU A 357 -23.31 -12.83 -3.08
CA GLU A 357 -23.50 -11.86 -4.15
C GLU A 357 -22.39 -10.80 -4.12
N ILE A 358 -22.16 -10.22 -5.29
CA ILE A 358 -21.38 -9.00 -5.45
C ILE A 358 -22.38 -7.86 -5.62
N ILE A 359 -22.34 -6.90 -4.69
CA ILE A 359 -23.19 -5.71 -4.74
C ILE A 359 -22.72 -4.78 -5.87
N GLY A 360 -21.40 -4.56 -5.94
CA GLY A 360 -20.79 -3.67 -6.91
C GLY A 360 -19.44 -3.15 -6.44
N GLN A 361 -18.96 -2.11 -7.10
CA GLN A 361 -17.76 -1.36 -6.73
C GLN A 361 -18.18 0.00 -6.18
N GLU A 362 -17.68 0.35 -5.00
CA GLU A 362 -17.94 1.65 -4.37
C GLU A 362 -16.63 2.22 -3.79
N GLN A 363 -16.48 3.53 -3.87
CA GLN A 363 -15.44 4.25 -3.13
C GLN A 363 -15.93 4.44 -1.70
N VAL A 364 -15.31 3.76 -0.75
CA VAL A 364 -15.73 3.76 0.65
C VAL A 364 -14.79 4.56 1.53
N THR A 365 -15.33 5.22 2.55
CA THR A 365 -14.52 5.81 3.62
C THR A 365 -14.19 4.74 4.64
N LEU A 366 -12.90 4.58 4.92
CA LEU A 366 -12.46 3.68 5.98
C LEU A 366 -12.40 4.38 7.31
N GLN A 367 -13.04 3.75 8.29
CA GLN A 367 -13.01 4.18 9.67
C GLN A 367 -12.25 3.12 10.49
N PRO A 368 -11.18 3.52 11.20
CA PRO A 368 -10.51 2.61 12.10
C PRO A 368 -11.47 2.22 13.22
N LEU A 369 -11.53 0.93 13.52
CA LEU A 369 -12.27 0.44 14.68
C LEU A 369 -11.52 0.85 15.96
N ARG A 370 -12.25 1.21 17.02
CA ARG A 370 -11.69 1.68 18.30
C ARG A 370 -12.10 0.77 19.46
N GLY A 371 -11.27 0.73 20.51
CA GLY A 371 -11.54 -0.03 21.73
C GLY A 371 -11.57 -1.54 21.48
N HIS A 372 -12.60 -2.24 21.95
CA HIS A 372 -12.71 -3.70 21.83
C HIS A 372 -12.74 -4.22 20.38
N LEU A 373 -12.99 -3.34 19.40
CA LEU A 373 -13.03 -3.67 17.97
C LEU A 373 -11.71 -3.40 17.24
N GLU A 374 -10.69 -2.83 17.89
CA GLU A 374 -9.37 -2.56 17.29
C GLU A 374 -8.70 -3.82 16.74
N ASN A 375 -8.99 -4.99 17.32
CA ASN A 375 -8.41 -6.27 16.95
C ASN A 375 -9.43 -7.21 16.28
N ILE A 376 -10.33 -6.68 15.45
CA ILE A 376 -11.25 -7.54 14.69
C ILE A 376 -10.44 -8.51 13.82
N ARG A 377 -10.76 -9.81 13.87
CA ARG A 377 -10.01 -10.81 13.10
C ARG A 377 -10.30 -10.63 11.61
N GLY A 378 -9.25 -10.56 10.79
CA GLY A 378 -9.39 -10.53 9.33
C GLY A 378 -9.89 -9.21 8.74
N GLY A 379 -9.96 -8.13 9.52
CA GLY A 379 -10.39 -6.81 9.04
C GLY A 379 -9.40 -5.70 9.43
N VAL A 380 -9.32 -4.66 8.58
CA VAL A 380 -8.55 -3.43 8.83
C VAL A 380 -9.39 -2.33 9.49
N GLY A 381 -10.71 -2.47 9.46
CA GLY A 381 -11.64 -1.46 9.96
C GLY A 381 -13.07 -1.70 9.48
N CYS A 382 -13.87 -0.63 9.47
CA CYS A 382 -15.16 -0.63 8.78
C CYS A 382 -15.16 0.35 7.61
N ALA A 383 -15.91 -0.02 6.58
CA ALA A 383 -16.19 0.78 5.41
C ALA A 383 -17.62 1.30 5.51
N VAL A 384 -17.79 2.60 5.29
CA VAL A 384 -19.10 3.21 5.18
C VAL A 384 -19.48 3.25 3.71
N LEU A 385 -20.57 2.57 3.35
CA LEU A 385 -21.06 2.49 1.97
C LEU A 385 -21.88 3.73 1.62
N SER A 386 -22.07 3.97 0.32
CA SER A 386 -22.99 5.00 -0.17
C SER A 386 -24.37 4.82 0.47
N SER A 387 -24.95 3.63 0.43
CA SER A 387 -26.24 3.32 1.07
C SER A 387 -26.36 3.61 2.60
N GLY A 388 -25.30 4.07 3.27
CA GLY A 388 -25.26 4.30 4.71
C GLY A 388 -25.05 3.04 5.54
N LYS A 389 -25.08 1.86 4.89
CA LYS A 389 -24.73 0.60 5.50
C LYS A 389 -23.24 0.52 5.81
N VAL A 390 -22.90 -0.28 6.80
CA VAL A 390 -21.53 -0.53 7.22
C VAL A 390 -21.09 -1.89 6.71
N ALA A 391 -19.94 -1.94 6.06
CA ALA A 391 -19.26 -3.16 5.65
C ALA A 391 -17.98 -3.35 6.48
N VAL A 392 -17.59 -4.60 6.73
CA VAL A 392 -16.28 -4.90 7.32
C VAL A 392 -15.22 -4.75 6.22
N ALA A 393 -14.24 -3.89 6.43
CA ALA A 393 -13.14 -3.73 5.49
C ALA A 393 -12.13 -4.86 5.70
N LEU A 394 -11.97 -5.74 4.72
CA LEU A 394 -11.18 -6.96 4.86
C LEU A 394 -9.67 -6.67 4.69
N ASP A 395 -8.87 -7.27 5.57
CA ASP A 395 -7.42 -7.36 5.42
C ASP A 395 -7.09 -8.74 4.83
N CYS A 396 -6.86 -8.80 3.52
CA CYS A 396 -6.61 -10.06 2.81
C CYS A 396 -5.31 -10.74 3.26
N GLU A 397 -4.29 -9.97 3.64
CA GLU A 397 -3.02 -10.50 4.15
C GLU A 397 -3.19 -11.13 5.54
N LEU A 398 -3.91 -10.43 6.43
CA LEU A 398 -4.26 -10.94 7.75
C LEU A 398 -5.11 -12.20 7.65
N LEU A 399 -6.12 -12.22 6.77
CA LEU A 399 -6.97 -13.38 6.53
C LEU A 399 -6.14 -14.59 6.09
N ASN A 400 -5.24 -14.42 5.12
CA ASN A 400 -4.39 -15.51 4.65
C ASN A 400 -3.47 -16.03 5.78
N ARG A 401 -2.82 -15.12 6.52
CA ARG A 401 -1.94 -15.49 7.64
C ARG A 401 -2.66 -16.28 8.72
N GLU A 402 -3.87 -15.86 9.08
CA GLU A 402 -4.68 -16.55 10.10
C GLU A 402 -5.25 -17.88 9.59
N LEU A 403 -5.66 -17.97 8.32
CA LEU A 403 -6.06 -19.24 7.71
C LEU A 403 -4.94 -20.28 7.78
N MET A 404 -3.71 -19.87 7.44
CA MET A 404 -2.53 -20.75 7.51
C MET A 404 -2.26 -21.21 8.96
N ARG A 405 -2.51 -20.37 9.97
CA ARG A 405 -2.41 -20.75 11.39
C ARG A 405 -3.50 -21.74 11.80
N LEU A 406 -4.73 -21.56 11.33
CA LEU A 406 -5.84 -22.47 11.60
C LEU A 406 -5.57 -23.86 11.01
N ASN A 407 -5.11 -23.91 9.76
CA ASN A 407 -4.76 -25.16 9.09
C ASN A 407 -3.51 -25.83 9.71
N GLY A 408 -2.56 -25.03 10.21
CA GLY A 408 -1.37 -25.54 10.89
C GLY A 408 -1.62 -26.08 12.31
N ARG A 409 -2.65 -25.61 13.01
CA ARG A 409 -3.05 -26.10 14.34
C ARG A 409 -3.78 -27.46 14.32
N GLN A 410 -4.21 -27.91 13.16
CA GLN A 410 -4.84 -29.22 12.98
C GLN A 410 -3.84 -30.35 12.65
N ARG A 411 -2.53 -30.04 12.60
CA ARG A 411 -1.45 -31.02 12.38
C ARG A 411 -0.82 -31.53 13.67
#